data_AF-A0A2L1UDS5-F1
#
_entry.id   AF-A0A2L1UDS5-F1
#
_cell.length_a   1.000
_cell.length_b   1.000
_cell.length_c   1.000
_cell.angle_alpha   90.00
_cell.angle_beta   90.00
_cell.angle_gamma   90.00
#
_symmetry.space_group_name_H-M   'P 1'
#
loop_
_entity.id
_entity.type
_entity.pdbx_description
1 polymer ?
#
loop_
_entity_poly.entity_id
_entity_poly.type
_entity_poly.pdbx_seq_one_letter_code
_entity_poly.pdbx_strand_id
1 'polypeptide(L)'
;MHLADNLENQTLLQASRLLDTSPSILQKDKEQNILGAAAVLADIAKDEHGGKLPASLADWYTATAKYSSIVDKRLAREYVDEIYRIMNRGVSLVIDDSDMFIQPIAVIPNRGEYESVQDNSFSVLSTDYPEAHWVPAYSGNYRTADRPSDGDITQMVRDKDIAYHAREANSYSIGIEHEGYIDNPSWYTDTMYRSSAKLTAYLCDKYGIPKDRVHIQGHSEIPGNDHTNPGPNWDWNYYMSLVNPSTVSVTVDNATSGRFTASSNWGTSNWSAQRYGADYAFAAPNMQINDVAWFKVNVPSAGTYNVYAWWPTNSGYNPSTPFIIKTTIGNQTVRVDQTQNGGKWNHIGVFTLSAGDENLIGVSRWTSAAGYVLADL
;
A
#
# COMPACT_ATOMS: atom_id res chain seq x y z
N MET A 1 28.82 -10.24 -0.44
CA MET A 1 29.33 -9.72 0.86
C MET A 1 29.33 -8.21 0.78
N HIS A 2 28.72 -7.51 1.72
CA HIS A 2 28.69 -6.05 1.74
C HIS A 2 29.36 -5.52 3.02
N LEU A 3 30.05 -4.39 2.91
CA LEU A 3 30.54 -3.64 4.06
C LEU A 3 29.38 -2.90 4.72
N ALA A 4 29.29 -2.97 6.04
CA ALA A 4 28.24 -2.31 6.82
C ALA A 4 28.83 -1.46 7.96
N ASP A 5 28.08 -0.43 8.35
CA ASP A 5 28.34 0.37 9.54
C ASP A 5 27.04 0.55 10.32
N ASN A 6 26.88 -0.26 11.36
CA ASN A 6 25.78 -0.19 12.32
C ASN A 6 26.26 -0.67 13.70
N LEU A 7 25.36 -0.67 14.70
CA LEU A 7 25.71 -1.00 16.08
C LEU A 7 26.28 -2.42 16.26
N GLU A 8 25.97 -3.34 15.35
CA GLU A 8 26.31 -4.76 15.45
C GLU A 8 27.35 -5.20 14.40
N ASN A 9 27.54 -4.43 13.33
CA ASN A 9 28.46 -4.71 12.23
C ASN A 9 29.18 -3.42 11.78
N GLN A 10 30.49 -3.35 12.05
CA GLN A 10 31.36 -2.22 11.72
C GLN A 10 32.40 -2.58 10.63
N THR A 11 32.09 -3.53 9.76
CA THR A 11 33.00 -4.01 8.70
C THR A 11 33.47 -2.88 7.77
N LEU A 12 32.65 -1.85 7.52
CA LEU A 12 33.05 -0.68 6.73
C LEU A 12 34.19 0.11 7.40
N LEU A 13 34.09 0.34 8.71
CA LEU A 13 35.11 1.05 9.48
C LEU A 13 36.38 0.18 9.62
N GLN A 14 36.23 -1.13 9.74
CA GLN A 14 37.36 -2.06 9.73
C GLN A 14 38.09 -2.05 8.39
N ALA A 15 37.36 -2.15 7.28
CA ALA A 15 37.92 -2.06 5.93
C ALA A 15 38.66 -0.73 5.70
N SER A 16 38.09 0.38 6.17
CA SER A 16 38.71 1.71 6.11
C SER A 16 40.08 1.74 6.79
N ARG A 17 40.21 1.13 7.97
CA ARG A 17 41.49 1.02 8.70
C ARG A 17 42.47 0.09 7.99
N LEU A 18 42.01 -1.06 7.48
CA LEU A 18 42.87 -2.05 6.84
C LEU A 18 43.47 -1.56 5.52
N LEU A 19 42.72 -0.72 4.78
CA LEU A 19 43.12 -0.22 3.47
C LEU A 19 43.62 1.23 3.48
N ASP A 20 43.69 1.87 4.65
CA ASP A 20 44.02 3.31 4.78
C ASP A 20 43.20 4.18 3.80
N THR A 21 41.90 3.90 3.72
CA THR A 21 40.99 4.51 2.75
C THR A 21 39.74 5.02 3.44
N SER A 22 39.18 6.15 3.00
CA SER A 22 38.00 6.72 3.65
C SER A 22 36.74 5.84 3.48
N PRO A 23 35.84 5.77 4.48
CA PRO A 23 34.56 5.05 4.35
C PRO A 23 33.73 5.52 3.15
N SER A 24 33.80 6.81 2.80
CA SER A 24 33.04 7.35 1.67
C SER A 24 33.51 6.81 0.32
N ILE A 25 34.81 6.53 0.16
CA ILE A 25 35.34 5.91 -1.07
C ILE A 25 34.85 4.46 -1.13
N LEU A 26 35.00 3.71 -0.03
CA LEU A 26 34.53 2.32 0.08
C LEU A 26 33.03 2.15 -0.19
N GLN A 27 32.21 3.17 0.11
CA GLN A 27 30.76 3.15 -0.16
C GLN A 27 30.41 3.41 -1.64
N LYS A 28 31.21 4.19 -2.35
CA LYS A 28 30.86 4.73 -3.67
C LYS A 28 31.57 4.04 -4.82
N ASP A 29 32.77 3.55 -4.57
CA ASP A 29 33.60 2.88 -5.56
C ASP A 29 33.46 1.36 -5.41
N LYS A 30 32.99 0.69 -6.48
CA LYS A 30 32.70 -0.75 -6.46
C LYS A 30 33.96 -1.59 -6.24
N GLU A 31 35.07 -1.20 -6.85
CA GLU A 31 36.32 -1.94 -6.76
C GLU A 31 36.90 -1.81 -5.35
N GLN A 32 36.90 -0.60 -4.79
CA GLN A 32 37.31 -0.35 -3.41
C GLN A 32 36.40 -1.05 -2.40
N ASN A 33 35.09 -1.13 -2.68
CA ASN A 33 34.15 -1.88 -1.83
C ASN A 33 34.51 -3.38 -1.77
N ILE A 34 34.78 -3.98 -2.94
CA ILE A 34 35.17 -5.40 -3.04
C ILE A 34 36.50 -5.65 -2.33
N LEU A 35 37.51 -4.78 -2.56
CA LEU A 35 38.80 -4.87 -1.89
C LEU A 35 38.66 -4.72 -0.36
N GLY A 36 37.80 -3.81 0.10
CA GLY A 36 37.54 -3.61 1.52
C GLY A 36 36.90 -4.83 2.17
N ALA A 37 35.89 -5.44 1.53
CA ALA A 37 35.28 -6.68 1.99
C ALA A 37 36.29 -7.83 2.04
N ALA A 38 37.13 -7.96 1.01
CA ALA A 38 38.20 -8.96 0.95
C ALA A 38 39.24 -8.75 2.06
N ALA A 39 39.62 -7.50 2.35
CA ALA A 39 40.56 -7.19 3.42
C ALA A 39 40.03 -7.59 4.80
N VAL A 40 38.76 -7.30 5.08
CA VAL A 40 38.12 -7.69 6.36
C VAL A 40 37.98 -9.20 6.48
N LEU A 41 37.55 -9.88 5.41
CA LEU A 41 37.48 -11.35 5.41
C LEU A 41 38.88 -11.97 5.64
N ALA A 42 39.91 -11.42 5.02
CA ALA A 42 41.30 -11.85 5.21
C ALA A 42 41.81 -11.59 6.63
N ASP A 43 41.42 -10.48 7.26
CA ASP A 43 41.75 -10.15 8.65
C ASP A 43 41.14 -11.16 9.62
N ILE A 44 39.83 -11.42 9.48
CA ILE A 44 39.10 -12.44 10.26
C ILE A 44 39.75 -13.82 10.08
N ALA A 45 40.09 -14.18 8.84
CA ALA A 45 40.71 -15.47 8.55
C ALA A 45 42.11 -15.58 9.18
N LYS A 46 42.92 -14.51 9.17
CA LYS A 46 44.22 -14.51 9.85
C LYS A 46 44.07 -14.69 11.35
N ASP A 47 43.10 -14.02 11.97
CA ASP A 47 42.84 -14.16 13.41
C ASP A 47 42.49 -15.60 13.80
N GLU A 48 41.72 -16.31 12.96
CA GLU A 48 41.40 -17.72 13.17
C GLU A 48 42.56 -18.67 12.91
N HIS A 49 43.47 -18.32 12.00
CA HIS A 49 44.53 -19.20 11.50
C HIS A 49 45.93 -18.77 11.93
N GLY A 50 46.05 -18.16 13.12
CA GLY A 50 47.33 -17.83 13.74
C GLY A 50 48.18 -16.82 12.95
N GLY A 51 47.52 -15.81 12.39
CA GLY A 51 48.13 -14.74 11.59
C GLY A 51 48.37 -15.08 10.12
N LYS A 52 47.96 -16.28 9.66
CA LYS A 52 48.15 -16.74 8.28
C LYS A 52 46.83 -16.84 7.54
N LEU A 53 46.87 -16.68 6.22
CA LEU A 53 45.70 -16.93 5.39
C LEU A 53 45.47 -18.44 5.24
N PRO A 54 44.20 -18.89 5.19
CA PRO A 54 43.89 -20.28 4.88
C PRO A 54 44.45 -20.69 3.51
N ALA A 55 45.09 -21.85 3.45
CA ALA A 55 45.76 -22.34 2.24
C ALA A 55 44.78 -22.95 1.22
N SER A 56 43.58 -23.34 1.67
CA SER A 56 42.55 -23.95 0.83
C SER A 56 41.24 -23.19 0.94
N LEU A 57 40.42 -23.22 -0.12
CA LEU A 57 39.07 -22.65 -0.09
C LEU A 57 38.18 -23.31 0.96
N ALA A 58 38.43 -24.56 1.33
CA ALA A 58 37.67 -25.27 2.35
C ALA A 58 37.79 -24.59 3.73
N ASP A 59 38.95 -24.02 4.04
CA ASP A 59 39.31 -23.47 5.35
C ASP A 59 38.81 -22.03 5.58
N TRP A 60 38.15 -21.42 4.60
CA TRP A 60 37.54 -20.09 4.70
C TRP A 60 36.15 -20.09 5.32
N TYR A 61 35.57 -21.26 5.60
CA TYR A 61 34.17 -21.39 6.00
C TYR A 61 33.85 -20.61 7.28
N THR A 62 34.63 -20.83 8.35
CA THR A 62 34.41 -20.19 9.66
C THR A 62 34.61 -18.67 9.61
N ALA A 63 35.62 -18.22 8.86
CA ALA A 63 35.86 -16.79 8.63
C ALA A 63 34.71 -16.14 7.87
N THR A 64 34.15 -16.83 6.87
CA THR A 64 32.99 -16.35 6.10
C THR A 64 31.74 -16.28 6.98
N ALA A 65 31.54 -17.27 7.87
CA ALA A 65 30.44 -17.27 8.83
C ALA A 65 30.54 -16.07 9.78
N LYS A 66 31.73 -15.79 10.32
CA LYS A 66 31.96 -14.61 11.17
C LYS A 66 31.79 -13.29 10.43
N TYR A 67 32.29 -13.21 9.19
CA TYR A 67 32.12 -12.03 8.34
C TYR A 67 30.65 -11.65 8.17
N SER A 68 29.75 -12.64 8.05
CA SER A 68 28.31 -12.43 7.89
C SER A 68 27.68 -11.64 9.05
N SER A 69 28.31 -11.66 10.24
CA SER A 69 27.80 -11.09 11.49
C SER A 69 26.45 -11.68 11.94
N ILE A 70 26.04 -12.82 11.39
CA ILE A 70 24.84 -13.53 11.80
C ILE A 70 25.10 -14.21 13.15
N VAL A 71 24.38 -13.77 14.18
CA VAL A 71 24.55 -14.28 15.56
C VAL A 71 24.02 -15.71 15.73
N ASP A 72 22.95 -16.04 15.02
CA ASP A 72 22.38 -17.38 15.04
C ASP A 72 23.26 -18.35 14.23
N LYS A 73 23.88 -19.34 14.90
CA LYS A 73 24.81 -20.28 14.26
C LYS A 73 24.16 -21.11 13.15
N ARG A 74 22.84 -21.36 13.23
CA ARG A 74 22.11 -22.09 12.19
C ARG A 74 21.99 -21.23 10.94
N LEU A 75 21.56 -19.97 11.08
CA LEU A 75 21.47 -19.05 9.95
C LEU A 75 22.85 -18.75 9.33
N ALA A 76 23.90 -18.66 10.16
CA ALA A 76 25.26 -18.49 9.69
C ALA A 76 25.73 -19.71 8.87
N ARG A 77 25.44 -20.94 9.33
CA ARG A 77 25.72 -22.17 8.57
C ARG A 77 25.00 -22.16 7.22
N GLU A 78 23.70 -21.84 7.20
CA GLU A 78 22.89 -21.80 5.98
C GLU A 78 23.44 -20.79 4.97
N TYR A 79 23.79 -19.57 5.41
CA TYR A 79 24.38 -18.52 4.58
C TYR A 79 25.68 -18.98 3.91
N VAL A 80 26.59 -19.59 4.66
CA VAL A 80 27.89 -20.03 4.12
C VAL A 80 27.74 -21.29 3.28
N ASP A 81 26.90 -22.24 3.67
CA ASP A 81 26.61 -23.43 2.85
C ASP A 81 26.08 -23.03 1.46
N GLU A 82 25.27 -21.97 1.35
CA GLU A 82 24.82 -21.46 0.04
C GLU A 82 25.97 -20.86 -0.78
N ILE A 83 26.90 -20.12 -0.18
CA ILE A 83 28.10 -19.62 -0.87
C ILE A 83 28.89 -20.80 -1.47
N TYR A 84 29.12 -21.86 -0.69
CA TYR A 84 29.83 -23.04 -1.19
C TYR A 84 29.00 -23.81 -2.24
N ARG A 85 27.66 -23.83 -2.13
CA ARG A 85 26.78 -24.42 -3.15
C ARG A 85 26.91 -23.67 -4.48
N ILE A 86 26.88 -22.34 -4.46
CA ILE A 86 27.08 -21.47 -5.63
C ILE A 86 28.47 -21.71 -6.23
N MET A 87 29.52 -21.77 -5.41
CA MET A 87 30.88 -22.08 -5.87
C MET A 87 30.94 -23.44 -6.57
N ASN A 88 30.35 -24.48 -5.98
CA ASN A 88 30.35 -25.84 -6.54
C ASN A 88 29.52 -25.98 -7.82
N ARG A 89 28.48 -25.15 -7.99
CA ARG A 89 27.59 -25.13 -9.17
C ARG A 89 28.11 -24.26 -10.30
N GLY A 90 28.88 -23.21 -9.98
CA GLY A 90 29.14 -22.11 -10.90
C GLY A 90 27.93 -21.19 -11.09
N VAL A 91 28.13 -20.06 -11.76
CA VAL A 91 27.10 -19.05 -12.02
C VAL A 91 27.16 -18.65 -13.48
N SER A 92 25.99 -18.57 -14.13
CA SER A 92 25.83 -17.97 -15.45
C SER A 92 24.82 -16.85 -15.32
N LEU A 93 25.22 -15.63 -15.64
CA LEU A 93 24.37 -14.42 -15.59
C LEU A 93 24.57 -13.62 -16.87
N VAL A 94 23.51 -12.98 -17.36
CA VAL A 94 23.60 -11.97 -18.42
C VAL A 94 23.60 -10.60 -17.74
N ILE A 95 24.66 -9.81 -17.94
CA ILE A 95 24.79 -8.45 -17.42
C ILE A 95 25.18 -7.55 -18.60
N ASP A 96 24.39 -6.50 -18.86
CA ASP A 96 24.63 -5.54 -19.96
C ASP A 96 24.88 -6.24 -21.31
N ASP A 97 23.99 -7.17 -21.67
CA ASP A 97 24.06 -8.02 -22.89
C ASP A 97 25.33 -8.88 -23.01
N SER A 98 26.06 -9.08 -21.91
CA SER A 98 27.26 -9.92 -21.84
C SER A 98 27.03 -11.13 -20.94
N ASP A 99 27.35 -12.32 -21.46
CA ASP A 99 27.37 -13.55 -20.67
C ASP A 99 28.54 -13.53 -19.69
N MET A 100 28.24 -13.41 -18.40
CA MET A 100 29.18 -13.65 -17.32
C MET A 100 29.09 -15.09 -16.85
N PHE A 101 30.22 -15.79 -16.91
CA PHE A 101 30.33 -17.17 -16.44
C PHE A 101 31.39 -17.29 -15.34
N ILE A 102 30.96 -17.75 -14.17
CA ILE A 102 31.85 -18.20 -13.09
C ILE A 102 31.86 -19.72 -13.14
N GLN A 103 33.02 -20.30 -13.45
CA GLN A 103 33.19 -21.75 -13.52
C GLN A 103 32.93 -22.41 -12.17
N PRO A 104 32.29 -23.59 -12.14
CA PRO A 104 32.15 -24.38 -10.92
C PRO A 104 33.53 -24.72 -10.33
N ILE A 105 33.69 -24.51 -9.03
CA ILE A 105 34.88 -24.89 -8.26
C ILE A 105 34.46 -25.95 -7.25
N ALA A 106 34.92 -27.18 -7.44
CA ALA A 106 34.63 -28.27 -6.53
C ALA A 106 35.34 -28.04 -5.18
N VAL A 107 34.58 -27.75 -4.14
CA VAL A 107 35.09 -27.50 -2.79
C VAL A 107 34.17 -28.15 -1.76
N ILE A 108 34.74 -29.00 -0.93
CA ILE A 108 34.09 -29.51 0.28
C ILE A 108 34.52 -28.59 1.43
N PRO A 109 33.60 -27.82 2.05
CA PRO A 109 33.97 -26.89 3.11
C PRO A 109 34.37 -27.60 4.41
N ASN A 110 35.35 -27.03 5.12
CA ASN A 110 35.70 -27.42 6.48
C ASN A 110 34.88 -26.57 7.46
N ARG A 111 33.71 -27.08 7.88
CA ARG A 111 32.73 -26.28 8.65
C ARG A 111 33.14 -25.96 10.08
N GLY A 112 34.17 -26.63 10.61
CA GLY A 112 34.65 -26.41 11.97
C GLY A 112 33.52 -26.58 13.00
N GLU A 113 33.28 -25.54 13.80
CA GLU A 113 32.22 -25.55 14.84
C GLU A 113 30.79 -25.66 14.29
N TYR A 114 30.57 -25.39 12.99
CA TYR A 114 29.26 -25.44 12.36
C TYR A 114 28.88 -26.86 11.89
N GLU A 115 29.80 -27.82 11.89
CA GLU A 115 29.56 -29.18 11.40
C GLU A 115 28.41 -29.88 12.17
N SER A 116 28.33 -29.64 13.49
CA SER A 116 27.30 -30.20 14.37
C SER A 116 26.00 -29.39 14.44
N VAL A 117 25.96 -28.19 13.83
CA VAL A 117 24.76 -27.36 13.80
C VAL A 117 23.76 -27.99 12.83
N GLN A 118 22.53 -28.25 13.26
CA GLN A 118 21.56 -28.99 12.44
C GLN A 118 21.37 -28.36 11.05
N ASP A 119 21.58 -29.17 10.02
CA ASP A 119 21.22 -28.84 8.62
C ASP A 119 19.73 -29.12 8.44
N ASN A 120 18.96 -28.06 8.21
CA ASN A 120 17.54 -28.15 7.94
C ASN A 120 17.29 -27.81 6.47
N SER A 121 17.99 -28.48 5.56
CA SER A 121 17.63 -28.50 4.14
C SER A 121 16.22 -29.09 3.97
N PHE A 122 15.19 -28.27 4.18
CA PHE A 122 13.80 -28.58 3.90
C PHE A 122 13.37 -27.88 2.62
N SER A 123 12.51 -28.60 1.90
CA SER A 123 11.86 -28.27 0.63
C SER A 123 11.31 -26.85 0.57
N VAL A 124 11.46 -26.24 -0.60
CA VAL A 124 10.69 -25.10 -1.11
C VAL A 124 9.29 -25.05 -0.49
N LEU A 125 9.06 -24.11 0.44
CA LEU A 125 7.77 -23.91 1.12
C LEU A 125 6.89 -22.85 0.43
N SER A 126 7.38 -22.24 -0.65
CA SER A 126 6.62 -21.29 -1.47
C SER A 126 6.98 -21.47 -2.94
N THR A 127 5.96 -21.61 -3.80
CA THR A 127 6.10 -21.58 -5.27
C THR A 127 6.62 -20.24 -5.77
N ASP A 128 6.31 -19.17 -5.04
CA ASP A 128 6.53 -17.80 -5.49
C ASP A 128 7.93 -17.31 -5.15
N TYR A 129 8.54 -17.93 -4.13
CA TYR A 129 9.84 -17.60 -3.57
C TYR A 129 10.64 -18.85 -3.15
N PRO A 130 11.05 -19.70 -4.12
CA PRO A 130 11.67 -20.99 -3.82
C PRO A 130 13.03 -20.91 -3.12
N GLU A 131 13.72 -19.77 -3.22
CA GLU A 131 15.00 -19.50 -2.55
C GLU A 131 14.85 -18.71 -1.24
N ALA A 132 13.64 -18.27 -0.88
CA ALA A 132 13.42 -17.53 0.36
C ALA A 132 13.26 -18.47 1.55
N HIS A 133 14.06 -18.25 2.60
CA HIS A 133 13.86 -18.90 3.89
C HIS A 133 12.74 -18.19 4.64
N TRP A 134 11.56 -18.83 4.73
CA TRP A 134 10.43 -18.30 5.48
C TRP A 134 10.65 -18.51 6.99
N VAL A 135 11.08 -17.45 7.68
CA VAL A 135 11.05 -17.42 9.15
C VAL A 135 9.70 -16.84 9.57
N PRO A 136 8.79 -17.62 10.18
CA PRO A 136 7.58 -17.05 10.74
C PRO A 136 7.97 -15.95 11.72
N ALA A 137 7.31 -14.80 11.64
CA ALA A 137 7.37 -13.85 12.75
C ALA A 137 6.99 -14.61 14.04
N TYR A 138 7.65 -14.28 15.15
CA TYR A 138 7.34 -14.82 16.48
C TYR A 138 5.81 -14.84 16.66
N SER A 139 5.23 -15.96 17.09
CA SER A 139 3.78 -16.11 17.14
C SER A 139 3.09 -15.12 18.09
N GLY A 140 3.84 -14.48 18.99
CA GLY A 140 3.37 -13.36 19.82
C GLY A 140 3.55 -11.96 19.21
N ASN A 141 4.21 -11.82 18.05
CA ASN A 141 4.37 -10.56 17.31
C ASN A 141 3.23 -10.31 16.31
N TYR A 142 2.29 -11.25 16.18
CA TYR A 142 1.05 -10.96 15.48
C TYR A 142 0.14 -10.18 16.42
N ARG A 143 -0.04 -8.89 16.15
CA ARG A 143 -1.32 -8.28 16.46
C ARG A 143 -2.26 -8.74 15.35
N THR A 144 -3.35 -9.42 15.69
CA THR A 144 -4.46 -9.55 14.74
C THR A 144 -4.83 -8.14 14.31
N ALA A 145 -4.52 -7.79 13.06
CA ALA A 145 -5.17 -6.67 12.44
C ALA A 145 -6.64 -7.09 12.29
N ASP A 146 -7.50 -6.30 12.91
CA ASP A 146 -8.94 -6.25 12.65
C ASP A 146 -9.27 -4.77 12.75
N ARG A 147 -8.69 -4.00 11.82
CA ARG A 147 -8.73 -2.54 11.77
C ARG A 147 -9.29 -1.98 10.45
N PRO A 148 -10.31 -2.59 9.81
CA PRO A 148 -10.86 -2.01 8.58
C PRO A 148 -11.53 -0.64 8.80
N SER A 149 -11.78 -0.24 10.05
CA SER A 149 -12.64 0.90 10.38
C SER A 149 -11.94 2.15 10.94
N ASP A 150 -10.72 2.04 11.47
CA ASP A 150 -10.03 3.16 12.14
C ASP A 150 -9.11 3.96 11.19
N GLY A 151 -8.66 3.34 10.10
CA GLY A 151 -7.74 3.97 9.14
C GLY A 151 -6.31 4.11 9.65
N ASP A 152 -5.93 3.33 10.67
CA ASP A 152 -4.58 3.35 11.23
C ASP A 152 -3.54 2.99 10.16
N ILE A 153 -2.47 3.79 10.09
CA ILE A 153 -1.32 3.54 9.22
C ILE A 153 -0.17 2.98 10.04
N THR A 154 0.33 1.80 9.66
CA THR A 154 1.51 1.17 10.26
C THR A 154 2.61 1.06 9.21
N GLN A 155 3.80 1.58 9.52
CA GLN A 155 4.97 1.48 8.65
C GLN A 155 5.87 0.33 9.10
N MET A 156 6.12 -0.63 8.21
CA MET A 156 6.97 -1.80 8.49
C MET A 156 8.40 -1.61 8.00
N VAL A 157 8.55 -1.01 6.80
CA VAL A 157 9.85 -0.76 6.16
C VAL A 157 9.99 0.75 5.91
N ARG A 158 11.19 1.30 6.13
CA ARG A 158 11.46 2.72 5.86
C ARG A 158 11.48 2.95 4.36
N ASP A 159 10.99 4.10 3.89
CA ASP A 159 10.91 4.42 2.45
C ASP A 159 12.26 4.32 1.70
N LYS A 160 13.39 4.47 2.42
CA LYS A 160 14.75 4.39 1.86
C LYS A 160 15.25 2.96 1.65
N ASP A 161 14.57 1.97 2.24
CA ASP A 161 14.93 0.56 2.21
C ASP A 161 13.99 -0.17 1.23
N ILE A 162 14.46 -1.25 0.62
CA ILE A 162 13.67 -2.01 -0.37
C ILE A 162 12.79 -3.02 0.37
N ALA A 163 11.48 -2.80 0.33
CA ALA A 163 10.50 -3.77 0.79
C ALA A 163 10.29 -4.87 -0.27
N TYR A 164 9.99 -6.10 0.17
CA TYR A 164 9.68 -7.22 -0.73
C TYR A 164 8.18 -7.44 -0.80
N HIS A 165 7.51 -6.77 -1.73
CA HIS A 165 6.04 -6.76 -1.84
C HIS A 165 5.50 -7.00 -3.25
N ALA A 166 6.24 -6.69 -4.32
CA ALA A 166 5.78 -6.73 -5.71
C ALA A 166 6.86 -7.18 -6.71
N ARG A 167 7.61 -8.24 -6.38
CA ARG A 167 8.62 -8.87 -7.26
C ARG A 167 9.61 -7.84 -7.86
N GLU A 168 9.66 -7.72 -9.19
CA GLU A 168 10.59 -6.80 -9.87
C GLU A 168 10.35 -5.33 -9.50
N ALA A 169 9.11 -4.96 -9.16
CA ALA A 169 8.76 -3.61 -8.73
C ALA A 169 9.30 -3.21 -7.37
N ASN A 170 9.79 -4.15 -6.56
CA ASN A 170 10.39 -3.86 -5.25
C ASN A 170 11.49 -2.79 -5.34
N SER A 171 12.31 -2.83 -6.40
CA SER A 171 13.47 -1.95 -6.54
C SER A 171 13.13 -0.49 -6.87
N TYR A 172 11.90 -0.20 -7.30
CA TYR A 172 11.50 1.12 -7.78
C TYR A 172 10.13 1.60 -7.28
N SER A 173 9.52 0.91 -6.33
CA SER A 173 8.18 1.25 -5.81
C SER A 173 8.12 1.27 -4.28
N ILE A 174 7.05 1.86 -3.76
CA ILE A 174 6.66 1.81 -2.35
C ILE A 174 5.35 1.02 -2.27
N GLY A 175 5.36 -0.09 -1.52
CA GLY A 175 4.16 -0.89 -1.26
C GLY A 175 3.27 -0.29 -0.17
N ILE A 176 1.98 -0.18 -0.47
CA ILE A 176 0.93 0.14 0.51
C ILE A 176 -0.07 -1.00 0.46
N GLU A 177 -0.23 -1.68 1.60
CA GLU A 177 -1.15 -2.81 1.74
C GLU A 177 -2.41 -2.38 2.48
N HIS A 178 -3.57 -2.79 1.96
CA HIS A 178 -4.87 -2.58 2.59
C HIS A 178 -5.36 -3.87 3.20
N GLU A 179 -5.72 -3.83 4.48
CA GLU A 179 -6.32 -4.96 5.16
C GLU A 179 -7.67 -5.32 4.51
N GLY A 180 -7.83 -6.55 4.04
CA GLY A 180 -9.11 -7.03 3.54
C GLY A 180 -9.01 -8.17 2.55
N TYR A 181 -10.16 -8.56 2.03
CA TYR A 181 -10.31 -9.61 1.03
C TYR A 181 -10.92 -9.06 -0.25
N ILE A 182 -10.31 -9.38 -1.39
CA ILE A 182 -10.68 -8.83 -2.70
C ILE A 182 -12.13 -9.12 -3.10
N ASP A 183 -12.72 -10.18 -2.55
CA ASP A 183 -14.08 -10.65 -2.83
C ASP A 183 -15.12 -10.10 -1.86
N ASN A 184 -14.72 -9.34 -0.85
CA ASN A 184 -15.63 -8.74 0.13
C ASN A 184 -15.52 -7.19 0.17
N PRO A 185 -16.41 -6.46 -0.51
CA PRO A 185 -16.36 -5.01 -0.60
C PRO A 185 -16.54 -4.30 0.75
N SER A 186 -17.07 -4.95 1.80
CA SER A 186 -17.25 -4.32 3.11
C SER A 186 -15.93 -3.97 3.81
N TRP A 187 -14.82 -4.55 3.36
CA TRP A 187 -13.48 -4.23 3.89
C TRP A 187 -12.97 -2.87 3.42
N TYR A 188 -13.41 -2.40 2.25
CA TYR A 188 -12.97 -1.13 1.68
C TYR A 188 -13.79 0.04 2.22
N THR A 189 -13.56 0.38 3.49
CA THR A 189 -14.27 1.47 4.17
C THR A 189 -13.82 2.86 3.68
N ASP A 190 -14.70 3.85 3.82
CA ASP A 190 -14.36 5.26 3.56
C ASP A 190 -13.13 5.72 4.37
N THR A 191 -13.04 5.30 5.63
CA THR A 191 -11.91 5.64 6.52
C THR A 191 -10.59 5.11 5.97
N MET A 192 -10.58 3.88 5.45
CA MET A 192 -9.41 3.26 4.82
C MET A 192 -9.00 4.01 3.55
N TYR A 193 -9.95 4.26 2.64
CA TYR A 193 -9.69 5.02 1.41
C TYR A 193 -9.06 6.38 1.70
N ARG A 194 -9.63 7.15 2.64
CA ARG A 194 -9.14 8.49 3.00
C ARG A 194 -7.75 8.46 3.62
N SER A 195 -7.50 7.54 4.54
CA SER A 195 -6.21 7.44 5.24
C SER A 195 -5.10 7.01 4.29
N SER A 196 -5.38 6.01 3.46
CA SER A 196 -4.44 5.55 2.43
C SER A 196 -4.20 6.59 1.35
N ALA A 197 -5.25 7.26 0.86
CA ALA A 197 -5.10 8.30 -0.16
C ALA A 197 -4.27 9.48 0.35
N LYS A 198 -4.43 9.86 1.62
CA LYS A 198 -3.61 10.89 2.27
C LYS A 198 -2.13 10.48 2.35
N LEU A 199 -1.85 9.22 2.70
CA LEU A 199 -0.48 8.70 2.70
C LEU A 199 0.12 8.71 1.29
N THR A 200 -0.62 8.23 0.29
CA THR A 200 -0.19 8.21 -1.10
C THR A 200 0.06 9.61 -1.64
N ALA A 201 -0.84 10.56 -1.39
CA ALA A 201 -0.65 11.96 -1.78
C ALA A 201 0.62 12.54 -1.16
N TYR A 202 0.86 12.29 0.13
CA TYR A 202 2.07 12.73 0.82
C TYR A 202 3.34 12.11 0.22
N LEU A 203 3.34 10.81 -0.09
CA LEU A 203 4.49 10.14 -0.71
C LEU A 203 4.75 10.68 -2.12
N CYS A 204 3.69 10.88 -2.90
CA CYS A 204 3.79 11.51 -4.21
C CYS A 204 4.40 12.90 -4.13
N ASP A 205 3.93 13.75 -3.21
CA ASP A 205 4.47 15.10 -3.01
C ASP A 205 5.93 15.06 -2.52
N LYS A 206 6.26 14.17 -1.59
CA LYS A 206 7.61 14.01 -1.02
C LYS A 206 8.64 13.59 -2.07
N TYR A 207 8.26 12.70 -3.00
CA TYR A 207 9.16 12.13 -3.99
C TYR A 207 8.99 12.71 -5.40
N GLY A 208 8.09 13.68 -5.59
CA GLY A 208 7.81 14.28 -6.89
C GLY A 208 7.17 13.30 -7.89
N ILE A 209 6.42 12.32 -7.40
CA ILE A 209 5.73 11.32 -8.24
C ILE A 209 4.39 11.92 -8.70
N PRO A 210 4.08 11.91 -10.01
CA PRO A 210 2.77 12.34 -10.49
C PRO A 210 1.62 11.54 -9.87
N LYS A 211 0.57 12.24 -9.42
CA LYS A 211 -0.61 11.62 -8.80
C LYS A 211 -1.59 11.12 -9.86
N ASP A 212 -1.15 10.16 -10.67
CA ASP A 212 -1.92 9.55 -11.76
C ASP A 212 -1.85 8.01 -11.72
N ARG A 213 -2.61 7.36 -12.61
CA ARG A 213 -2.69 5.89 -12.69
C ARG A 213 -1.50 5.24 -13.41
N VAL A 214 -0.57 6.03 -13.96
CA VAL A 214 0.68 5.51 -14.49
C VAL A 214 1.65 5.22 -13.34
N HIS A 215 1.61 6.02 -12.28
CA HIS A 215 2.54 5.90 -11.15
C HIS A 215 1.92 5.29 -9.90
N ILE A 216 0.59 5.40 -9.73
CA ILE A 216 -0.15 4.71 -8.69
C ILE A 216 -0.84 3.53 -9.36
N GLN A 217 -0.41 2.32 -9.06
CA GLN A 217 -0.86 1.07 -9.69
C GLN A 217 -1.30 0.05 -8.64
N GLY A 218 -2.23 -0.82 -9.01
CA GLY A 218 -2.60 -2.00 -8.25
C GLY A 218 -1.58 -3.10 -8.43
N HIS A 219 -1.51 -4.01 -7.46
CA HIS A 219 -0.56 -5.12 -7.52
C HIS A 219 -0.77 -5.99 -8.78
N SER A 220 -2.02 -6.18 -9.18
CA SER A 220 -2.43 -6.89 -10.41
C SER A 220 -2.06 -6.20 -11.72
N GLU A 221 -1.64 -4.94 -11.68
CA GLU A 221 -1.26 -4.16 -12.86
C GLU A 221 0.26 -4.14 -13.09
N ILE A 222 1.03 -4.63 -12.11
CA ILE A 222 2.48 -4.70 -12.19
C ILE A 222 2.90 -5.87 -13.10
N PRO A 223 3.73 -5.63 -14.14
CA PRO A 223 4.25 -6.69 -14.99
C PRO A 223 5.01 -7.76 -14.21
N GLY A 224 4.87 -9.03 -14.62
CA GLY A 224 5.57 -10.15 -13.99
C GLY A 224 4.97 -10.58 -12.65
N ASN A 225 3.84 -10.00 -12.25
CA ASN A 225 3.12 -10.38 -11.05
C ASN A 225 1.95 -11.32 -11.34
N ASP A 226 1.67 -12.22 -10.39
CA ASP A 226 0.62 -13.25 -10.44
C ASP A 226 -0.55 -12.96 -9.47
N HIS A 227 -0.52 -11.79 -8.84
CA HIS A 227 -1.53 -11.39 -7.86
C HIS A 227 -2.73 -10.69 -8.49
N THR A 228 -3.88 -10.76 -7.81
CA THR A 228 -5.15 -10.18 -8.26
C THR A 228 -5.59 -8.95 -7.45
N ASN A 229 -4.87 -8.60 -6.37
CA ASN A 229 -5.19 -7.46 -5.53
C ASN A 229 -4.85 -6.11 -6.22
N PRO A 230 -5.59 -5.02 -5.96
CA PRO A 230 -6.64 -4.87 -4.94
C PRO A 230 -8.01 -5.45 -5.34
N GLY A 231 -8.13 -6.06 -6.52
CA GLY A 231 -9.34 -6.75 -6.95
C GLY A 231 -10.44 -5.82 -7.48
N PRO A 232 -11.55 -6.40 -7.94
CA PRO A 232 -12.61 -5.66 -8.66
C PRO A 232 -13.43 -4.73 -7.76
N ASN A 233 -13.39 -4.92 -6.45
CA ASN A 233 -14.15 -4.15 -5.47
C ASN A 233 -13.42 -2.87 -5.02
N TRP A 234 -12.18 -2.66 -5.46
CA TRP A 234 -11.44 -1.42 -5.21
C TRP A 234 -11.86 -0.33 -6.21
N ASP A 235 -12.45 0.74 -5.69
CA ASP A 235 -12.87 1.89 -6.49
C ASP A 235 -11.68 2.83 -6.72
N TRP A 236 -10.97 2.57 -7.82
CA TRP A 236 -9.85 3.41 -8.25
C TRP A 236 -10.25 4.86 -8.52
N ASN A 237 -11.46 5.12 -9.04
CA ASN A 237 -11.89 6.47 -9.32
C ASN A 237 -12.10 7.25 -8.01
N TYR A 238 -12.71 6.60 -7.02
CA TYR A 238 -12.87 7.17 -5.70
C TYR A 238 -11.51 7.44 -5.05
N TYR A 239 -10.65 6.42 -5.01
CA TYR A 239 -9.32 6.53 -4.42
C TYR A 239 -8.47 7.65 -5.04
N MET A 240 -8.38 7.69 -6.38
CA MET A 240 -7.59 8.69 -7.07
C MET A 240 -8.11 10.11 -6.87
N SER A 241 -9.42 10.28 -6.67
CA SER A 241 -9.99 11.58 -6.33
C SER A 241 -9.61 12.08 -4.95
N LEU A 242 -9.36 11.16 -4.01
CA LEU A 242 -8.89 11.50 -2.67
C LEU A 242 -7.38 11.78 -2.69
N VAL A 243 -6.62 11.07 -3.53
CA VAL A 243 -5.16 11.28 -3.68
C VAL A 243 -4.88 12.63 -4.34
N ASN A 244 -5.61 12.95 -5.41
CA ASN A 244 -5.45 14.18 -6.17
C ASN A 244 -6.80 14.91 -6.30
N PRO A 245 -7.29 15.51 -5.21
CA PRO A 245 -8.58 16.19 -5.24
C PRO A 245 -8.51 17.36 -6.22
N SER A 246 -9.51 17.44 -7.10
CA SER A 246 -9.75 18.64 -7.87
C SER A 246 -9.88 19.81 -6.89
N THR A 247 -9.20 20.92 -7.17
CA THR A 247 -9.33 22.16 -6.39
C THR A 247 -10.68 22.83 -6.60
N VAL A 248 -11.50 22.30 -7.52
CA VAL A 248 -12.82 22.81 -7.87
C VAL A 248 -13.88 21.90 -7.24
N SER A 249 -14.54 22.41 -6.20
CA SER A 249 -15.72 21.80 -5.59
C SER A 249 -16.93 22.73 -5.69
N VAL A 250 -18.12 22.14 -5.73
CA VAL A 250 -19.39 22.86 -5.70
C VAL A 250 -20.25 22.23 -4.61
N THR A 251 -20.78 23.06 -3.72
CA THR A 251 -21.62 22.63 -2.61
C THR A 251 -22.95 23.37 -2.69
N VAL A 252 -24.06 22.64 -2.55
CA VAL A 252 -25.41 23.20 -2.63
C VAL A 252 -26.24 22.67 -1.47
N ASP A 253 -26.46 23.51 -0.48
CA ASP A 253 -27.34 23.25 0.67
C ASP A 253 -28.82 23.45 0.30
N ASN A 254 -29.74 22.79 1.01
CA ASN A 254 -31.18 22.92 0.77
C ASN A 254 -31.71 24.35 1.03
N ALA A 255 -30.99 25.18 1.79
CA ALA A 255 -31.27 26.60 1.96
C ALA A 255 -30.50 27.51 0.98
N THR A 256 -29.71 26.95 0.05
CA THR A 256 -28.99 27.74 -0.97
C THR A 256 -29.99 28.38 -1.92
N SER A 257 -30.05 29.72 -1.90
CA SER A 257 -31.06 30.50 -2.61
C SER A 257 -31.10 30.17 -4.11
N GLY A 258 -32.28 29.79 -4.61
CA GLY A 258 -32.51 29.45 -6.02
C GLY A 258 -31.83 28.16 -6.48
N ARG A 259 -31.25 27.38 -5.56
CA ARG A 259 -30.55 26.13 -5.88
C ARG A 259 -31.20 24.88 -5.32
N PHE A 260 -32.26 25.00 -4.53
CA PHE A 260 -33.04 23.87 -4.05
C PHE A 260 -34.50 24.03 -4.47
N THR A 261 -35.12 22.93 -4.91
CA THR A 261 -36.53 22.91 -5.30
C THR A 261 -37.18 21.60 -4.90
N ALA A 262 -38.25 21.68 -4.12
CA ALA A 262 -39.04 20.53 -3.70
C ALA A 262 -40.54 20.86 -3.77
N SER A 263 -41.39 19.83 -3.83
CA SER A 263 -42.84 20.02 -3.77
C SER A 263 -43.30 20.40 -2.36
N SER A 264 -44.58 20.79 -2.23
CA SER A 264 -45.19 21.08 -0.92
C SER A 264 -45.30 19.88 0.03
N ASN A 265 -44.94 18.67 -0.44
CA ASN A 265 -44.90 17.48 0.40
C ASN A 265 -43.60 17.35 1.21
N TRP A 266 -42.61 18.18 0.91
CA TRP A 266 -41.37 18.25 1.66
C TRP A 266 -41.50 19.33 2.72
N GLY A 267 -41.42 18.92 3.99
CA GLY A 267 -41.30 19.83 5.11
C GLY A 267 -39.84 20.23 5.35
N THR A 268 -39.63 21.20 6.24
CA THR A 268 -38.30 21.66 6.66
C THR A 268 -38.16 21.48 8.17
N SER A 269 -36.99 21.02 8.63
CA SER A 269 -36.70 20.79 10.04
C SER A 269 -35.30 21.26 10.39
N ASN A 270 -35.12 21.78 11.61
CA ASN A 270 -33.82 22.13 12.17
C ASN A 270 -33.49 21.32 13.44
N TRP A 271 -34.23 20.23 13.68
CA TRP A 271 -34.17 19.48 14.94
C TRP A 271 -32.81 18.80 15.17
N SER A 272 -32.28 18.13 14.15
CA SER A 272 -31.01 17.42 14.31
C SER A 272 -29.83 18.39 14.29
N ALA A 273 -28.96 18.29 15.29
CA ALA A 273 -27.68 19.02 15.34
C ALA A 273 -26.67 18.52 14.29
N GLN A 274 -26.94 17.39 13.65
CA GLN A 274 -26.09 16.82 12.60
C GLN A 274 -26.37 17.41 11.22
N ARG A 275 -27.39 18.25 11.04
CA ARG A 275 -27.69 18.88 9.76
C ARG A 275 -26.53 19.77 9.28
N TYR A 276 -26.41 19.95 7.97
CA TYR A 276 -25.64 21.07 7.46
C TYR A 276 -26.49 22.34 7.49
N GLY A 277 -25.85 23.50 7.55
CA GLY A 277 -26.56 24.78 7.50
C GLY A 277 -27.63 24.99 8.59
N ALA A 278 -28.72 25.65 8.21
CA ALA A 278 -29.75 26.11 9.14
C ALA A 278 -30.83 25.04 9.41
N ASP A 279 -31.16 24.23 8.42
CA ASP A 279 -32.25 23.25 8.41
C ASP A 279 -31.98 22.16 7.35
N TYR A 280 -32.90 21.20 7.21
CA TYR A 280 -32.91 20.19 6.16
C TYR A 280 -34.35 19.92 5.74
N ALA A 281 -34.55 19.47 4.50
CA ALA A 281 -35.85 19.05 4.00
C ALA A 281 -36.14 17.57 4.34
N PHE A 282 -37.41 17.25 4.57
CA PHE A 282 -37.85 15.88 4.87
C PHE A 282 -39.23 15.56 4.28
N ALA A 283 -39.45 14.30 3.90
CA ALA A 283 -40.73 13.82 3.41
C ALA A 283 -41.01 12.36 3.79
N ALA A 284 -42.28 12.00 3.93
CA ALA A 284 -42.68 10.61 4.09
C ALA A 284 -42.54 9.83 2.76
N PRO A 285 -42.15 8.55 2.77
CA PRO A 285 -41.98 7.76 1.55
C PRO A 285 -43.29 7.63 0.76
N ASN A 286 -43.21 7.47 -0.56
CA ASN A 286 -44.36 7.28 -1.45
C ASN A 286 -43.98 6.53 -2.73
N MET A 287 -44.56 5.35 -2.93
CA MET A 287 -44.31 4.53 -4.12
C MET A 287 -45.22 4.84 -5.33
N GLN A 288 -46.21 5.71 -5.19
CA GLN A 288 -47.15 6.03 -6.26
C GLN A 288 -46.69 7.19 -7.15
N ILE A 289 -45.88 8.10 -6.60
CA ILE A 289 -45.42 9.31 -7.30
C ILE A 289 -43.93 9.48 -7.06
N ASN A 290 -43.17 9.68 -8.14
CA ASN A 290 -41.76 10.06 -8.06
C ASN A 290 -41.64 11.56 -7.79
N ASP A 291 -41.79 11.94 -6.52
CA ASP A 291 -41.69 13.30 -6.01
C ASP A 291 -40.26 13.53 -5.48
N VAL A 292 -39.55 14.50 -6.06
CA VAL A 292 -38.08 14.64 -5.92
C VAL A 292 -37.74 16.04 -5.44
N ALA A 293 -36.91 16.12 -4.41
CA ALA A 293 -36.22 17.34 -4.01
C ALA A 293 -34.94 17.49 -4.84
N TRP A 294 -34.85 18.53 -5.66
CA TRP A 294 -33.74 18.76 -6.59
C TRP A 294 -32.78 19.83 -6.07
N PHE A 295 -31.49 19.50 -6.17
CA PHE A 295 -30.37 20.42 -6.03
C PHE A 295 -29.87 20.83 -7.41
N LYS A 296 -29.86 22.15 -7.64
CA LYS A 296 -29.38 22.79 -8.86
C LYS A 296 -27.89 23.13 -8.72
N VAL A 297 -27.06 22.36 -9.40
CA VAL A 297 -25.60 22.43 -9.28
C VAL A 297 -25.03 23.07 -10.54
N ASN A 298 -24.13 24.04 -10.37
CA ASN A 298 -23.36 24.60 -11.47
C ASN A 298 -22.05 23.84 -11.64
N VAL A 299 -22.03 22.84 -12.51
CA VAL A 299 -20.84 22.05 -12.82
C VAL A 299 -19.91 22.90 -13.72
N PRO A 300 -18.69 23.23 -13.25
CA PRO A 300 -17.85 24.23 -13.92
C PRO A 300 -17.24 23.74 -15.24
N SER A 301 -17.04 22.43 -15.38
CA SER A 301 -16.50 21.79 -16.58
C SER A 301 -17.04 20.38 -16.71
N ALA A 302 -17.15 19.85 -17.93
CA ALA A 302 -17.53 18.46 -18.11
C ALA A 302 -16.38 17.57 -17.62
N GLY A 303 -16.70 16.46 -16.95
CA GLY A 303 -15.68 15.58 -16.41
C GLY A 303 -16.22 14.58 -15.41
N THR A 304 -15.31 13.84 -14.79
CA THR A 304 -15.61 12.86 -13.75
C THR A 304 -15.58 13.55 -12.39
N TYR A 305 -16.67 13.43 -11.63
CA TYR A 305 -16.85 14.05 -10.33
C TYR A 305 -17.21 13.02 -9.28
N ASN A 306 -16.70 13.22 -8.07
CA ASN A 306 -17.17 12.52 -6.89
C ASN A 306 -18.37 13.28 -6.35
N VAL A 307 -19.48 12.57 -6.17
CA VAL A 307 -20.68 13.13 -5.57
C VAL A 307 -20.73 12.65 -4.13
N TYR A 308 -20.82 13.60 -3.21
CA TYR A 308 -21.06 13.35 -1.80
C TYR A 308 -22.40 13.95 -1.41
N ALA A 309 -23.02 13.41 -0.37
CA ALA A 309 -24.18 14.02 0.25
C ALA A 309 -24.03 14.02 1.77
N TRP A 310 -24.68 14.99 2.41
CA TRP A 310 -24.78 15.07 3.86
C TRP A 310 -26.22 14.79 4.29
N TRP A 311 -26.40 14.18 5.45
CA TRP A 311 -27.71 14.06 6.08
C TRP A 311 -27.57 13.94 7.60
N PRO A 312 -28.61 14.29 8.37
CA PRO A 312 -28.73 13.86 9.75
C PRO A 312 -29.16 12.39 9.83
N THR A 313 -28.76 11.67 10.88
CA THR A 313 -29.17 10.27 11.12
C THR A 313 -30.14 10.12 12.30
N ASN A 314 -31.08 9.19 12.16
CA ASN A 314 -32.02 8.75 13.19
C ASN A 314 -32.59 7.37 12.79
N SER A 315 -32.94 6.53 13.75
CA SER A 315 -33.56 5.22 13.48
C SER A 315 -34.93 5.31 12.79
N GLY A 316 -35.60 6.47 12.83
CA GLY A 316 -36.83 6.75 12.11
C GLY A 316 -36.65 7.27 10.68
N TYR A 317 -35.41 7.33 10.16
CA TYR A 317 -35.13 7.75 8.78
C TYR A 317 -35.08 6.56 7.82
N ASN A 318 -35.05 6.85 6.53
CA ASN A 318 -35.23 5.82 5.51
C ASN A 318 -33.91 5.08 5.21
N PRO A 319 -33.88 3.74 5.30
CA PRO A 319 -32.67 2.95 5.06
C PRO A 319 -32.39 2.68 3.58
N SER A 320 -33.22 3.19 2.66
CA SER A 320 -33.08 2.96 1.22
C SER A 320 -33.56 4.19 0.44
N THR A 321 -33.00 5.35 0.77
CA THR A 321 -33.29 6.63 0.13
C THR A 321 -32.68 6.69 -1.27
N PRO A 322 -33.48 6.89 -2.33
CA PRO A 322 -32.96 7.08 -3.69
C PRO A 322 -32.40 8.48 -3.92
N PHE A 323 -31.09 8.54 -4.15
CA PHE A 323 -30.38 9.68 -4.73
C PHE A 323 -30.28 9.49 -6.24
N ILE A 324 -30.80 10.45 -7.01
CA ILE A 324 -30.80 10.48 -8.46
C ILE A 324 -29.70 11.45 -8.92
N ILE A 325 -28.77 10.97 -9.72
CA ILE A 325 -27.70 11.77 -10.32
C ILE A 325 -27.96 11.80 -11.82
N LYS A 326 -28.14 13.00 -12.38
CA LYS A 326 -28.21 13.19 -13.82
C LYS A 326 -26.79 13.12 -14.41
N THR A 327 -26.54 12.13 -15.26
CA THR A 327 -25.24 11.90 -15.90
C THR A 327 -25.32 12.07 -17.42
N THR A 328 -24.18 12.04 -18.10
CA THR A 328 -24.11 12.09 -19.57
C THR A 328 -24.81 10.91 -20.26
N ILE A 329 -25.03 9.80 -19.55
CA ILE A 329 -25.69 8.59 -20.07
C ILE A 329 -27.12 8.40 -19.55
N GLY A 330 -27.68 9.43 -18.89
CA GLY A 330 -29.01 9.41 -18.29
C GLY A 330 -28.98 9.44 -16.76
N ASN A 331 -30.14 9.32 -16.14
CA ASN A 331 -30.24 9.34 -14.68
C ASN A 331 -29.75 8.03 -14.09
N GLN A 332 -28.83 8.11 -13.14
CA GLN A 332 -28.41 7.00 -12.30
C GLN A 332 -29.00 7.16 -10.91
N THR A 333 -29.35 6.06 -10.24
CA THR A 333 -29.91 6.08 -8.89
C THR A 333 -29.07 5.27 -7.93
N VAL A 334 -28.65 5.89 -6.83
CA VAL A 334 -27.96 5.25 -5.71
C VAL A 334 -28.91 5.21 -4.52
N ARG A 335 -29.01 4.06 -3.86
CA ARG A 335 -29.80 3.91 -2.63
C ARG A 335 -28.88 4.04 -1.43
N VAL A 336 -29.20 4.94 -0.51
CA VAL A 336 -28.40 5.18 0.71
C VAL A 336 -29.23 4.94 1.97
N ASP A 337 -28.55 4.48 3.02
CA ASP A 337 -29.13 4.27 4.34
C ASP A 337 -28.97 5.54 5.19
N GLN A 338 -30.06 6.31 5.36
CA GLN A 338 -30.06 7.52 6.19
C GLN A 338 -30.24 7.24 7.68
N THR A 339 -30.36 5.97 8.09
CA THR A 339 -30.31 5.57 9.51
C THR A 339 -28.88 5.47 10.04
N GLN A 340 -27.89 5.69 9.18
CA GLN A 340 -26.47 5.60 9.52
C GLN A 340 -25.70 6.81 8.98
N ASN A 341 -24.46 6.97 9.46
CA ASN A 341 -23.48 7.89 8.88
C ASN A 341 -23.91 9.37 8.78
N GLY A 342 -24.80 9.83 9.66
CA GLY A 342 -25.23 11.23 9.67
C GLY A 342 -24.17 12.19 10.21
N GLY A 343 -24.27 13.48 9.84
CA GLY A 343 -23.37 14.53 10.32
C GLY A 343 -21.97 14.49 9.69
N LYS A 344 -21.83 13.91 8.50
CA LYS A 344 -20.59 13.87 7.73
C LYS A 344 -20.88 13.78 6.23
N TRP A 345 -19.87 14.08 5.41
CA TRP A 345 -19.91 13.86 3.97
C TRP A 345 -19.84 12.36 3.65
N ASN A 346 -20.87 11.84 3.00
CA ASN A 346 -20.96 10.45 2.57
C ASN A 346 -20.74 10.36 1.07
N HIS A 347 -19.81 9.51 0.64
CA HIS A 347 -19.56 9.28 -0.78
C HIS A 347 -20.72 8.52 -1.41
N ILE A 348 -21.34 9.11 -2.43
CA ILE A 348 -22.47 8.53 -3.16
C ILE A 348 -21.98 7.76 -4.38
N GLY A 349 -20.92 8.24 -5.02
CA GLY A 349 -20.29 7.59 -6.16
C GLY A 349 -19.54 8.55 -7.06
N VAL A 350 -18.93 7.97 -8.10
CA VAL A 350 -18.19 8.69 -9.12
C VAL A 350 -18.99 8.72 -10.42
N PHE A 351 -19.22 9.92 -10.96
CA PHE A 351 -20.09 10.12 -12.12
C PHE A 351 -19.45 11.03 -13.15
N THR A 352 -19.67 10.72 -14.43
CA THR A 352 -19.34 11.64 -15.53
C THR A 352 -20.48 12.63 -15.74
N LEU A 353 -20.18 13.91 -15.52
CA LEU A 353 -21.15 15.00 -15.53
C LEU A 353 -20.84 15.98 -16.66
N SER A 354 -21.89 16.55 -17.25
CA SER A 354 -21.78 17.68 -18.18
C SER A 354 -21.49 18.97 -17.42
N ALA A 355 -20.79 19.92 -18.05
CA ALA A 355 -20.76 21.29 -17.56
C ALA A 355 -22.15 21.93 -17.66
N GLY A 356 -22.48 22.83 -16.73
CA GLY A 356 -23.71 23.61 -16.79
C GLY A 356 -24.41 23.80 -15.45
N ASP A 357 -25.44 24.63 -15.45
CA ASP A 357 -26.21 25.02 -14.28
C ASP A 357 -27.63 24.43 -14.33
N GLU A 358 -27.83 23.25 -13.74
CA GLU A 358 -29.08 22.50 -13.84
C GLU A 358 -29.43 21.69 -12.59
N ASN A 359 -30.68 21.22 -12.50
CA ASN A 359 -31.11 20.27 -11.48
C ASN A 359 -30.40 18.94 -11.74
N LEU A 360 -29.39 18.68 -10.94
CA LEU A 360 -28.40 17.64 -11.21
C LEU A 360 -28.54 16.48 -10.23
N ILE A 361 -28.71 16.79 -8.95
CA ILE A 361 -28.83 15.81 -7.87
C ILE A 361 -30.23 15.89 -7.30
N GLY A 362 -30.92 14.76 -7.20
CA GLY A 362 -32.27 14.68 -6.68
C GLY A 362 -32.37 13.67 -5.55
N VAL A 363 -33.12 13.99 -4.49
CA VAL A 363 -33.50 13.01 -3.47
C VAL A 363 -34.97 12.69 -3.66
N SER A 364 -35.28 11.43 -3.96
CA SER A 364 -36.65 11.00 -4.22
C SER A 364 -37.26 10.33 -3.00
N ARG A 365 -38.55 10.56 -2.77
CA ARG A 365 -39.32 9.79 -1.77
C ARG A 365 -39.85 8.46 -2.32
N TRP A 366 -39.46 8.06 -3.53
CA TRP A 366 -39.92 6.85 -4.21
C TRP A 366 -39.25 5.58 -3.69
N THR A 367 -39.68 5.15 -2.50
CA THR A 367 -39.14 3.98 -1.81
C THR A 367 -40.24 3.24 -1.04
N SER A 368 -40.10 1.91 -0.95
CA SER A 368 -40.98 1.03 -0.16
C SER A 368 -40.59 0.99 1.31
N ALA A 369 -39.36 1.35 1.64
CA ALA A 369 -38.87 1.33 3.01
C ALA A 369 -39.57 2.39 3.85
N ALA A 370 -39.85 2.07 5.11
CA ALA A 370 -40.41 3.00 6.08
C ALA A 370 -39.36 4.05 6.52
N GLY A 371 -39.83 5.10 7.19
CA GLY A 371 -38.97 6.17 7.71
C GLY A 371 -38.86 7.36 6.76
N TYR A 372 -38.63 8.54 7.33
CA TYR A 372 -38.55 9.80 6.58
C TYR A 372 -37.33 9.82 5.65
N VAL A 373 -37.53 10.33 4.44
CA VAL A 373 -36.47 10.63 3.47
C VAL A 373 -36.02 12.07 3.69
N LEU A 374 -34.71 12.30 3.75
CA LEU A 374 -34.10 13.60 4.03
C LEU A 374 -33.29 14.14 2.85
N ALA A 375 -33.31 15.45 2.66
CA ALA A 375 -32.47 16.18 1.71
C ALA A 375 -31.86 17.40 2.42
N ASP A 376 -30.53 17.47 2.48
CA ASP A 376 -29.78 18.48 3.25
C ASP A 376 -28.71 19.13 2.37
N LEU A 377 -27.64 18.40 2.03
CA LEU A 377 -26.49 18.92 1.24
C LEU A 377 -26.05 17.97 0.11
#